data_AF-A0A515A6T6-F1
#
_entry.id   AF-A0A515A6T6-F1
#
_cell.length_a   1.000
_cell.length_b   1.000
_cell.length_c   1.000
_cell.angle_alpha   90.00
_cell.angle_beta   90.00
_cell.angle_gamma   90.00
#
_symmetry.space_group_name_H-M   'P 1'
#
loop_
_entity.id
_entity.type
_entity.pdbx_description
1 polymer ?
#
loop_
_entity_poly.entity_id
_entity_poly.type
_entity_poly.pdbx_seq_one_letter_code
_entity_poly.pdbx_strand_id
1 'polypeptide(L)'
;MAQQPADHQLYRPIGDSKGQLHQRLCALKWANLELHQIEKARWLVDLAPPDAVADESPTRWCLITNVRVSTLADGVEPVDIYTHRWRTCEDFHKCLKTGCGIESRHFD
;
A
#
# COMPACT_ATOMS: atom_id res chain seq x y z
N MET A 1 -11.10 -4.85 -24.93
CA MET A 1 -12.22 -4.66 -23.99
C MET A 1 -11.62 -4.36 -22.63
N ALA A 2 -11.79 -3.15 -22.11
CA ALA A 2 -11.40 -2.85 -20.74
C ALA A 2 -12.33 -3.66 -19.82
N GLN A 3 -11.78 -4.64 -19.09
CA GLN A 3 -12.51 -5.27 -18.00
C GLN A 3 -12.87 -4.17 -17.01
N GLN A 4 -14.16 -4.00 -16.78
CA GLN A 4 -14.67 -3.11 -15.75
C GLN A 4 -14.05 -3.55 -14.41
N PRO A 5 -13.46 -2.64 -13.62
CA PRO A 5 -12.84 -3.03 -12.36
C PRO A 5 -13.93 -3.65 -11.49
N ALA A 6 -13.77 -4.90 -11.13
CA ALA A 6 -14.66 -5.55 -10.20
C ALA A 6 -14.47 -4.90 -8.82
N ASP A 7 -15.55 -4.40 -8.22
CA ASP A 7 -15.54 -3.82 -6.88
C ASP A 7 -15.54 -4.96 -5.86
N HIS A 8 -14.34 -5.43 -5.54
CA HIS A 8 -14.16 -6.42 -4.49
C HIS A 8 -14.14 -5.73 -3.14
N GLN A 9 -14.75 -6.34 -2.12
CA GLN A 9 -14.66 -5.87 -0.74
C GLN A 9 -14.03 -6.94 0.13
N LEU A 10 -13.14 -6.52 1.03
CA LEU A 10 -12.46 -7.39 1.97
C LEU A 10 -12.15 -6.66 3.27
N TYR A 11 -12.04 -7.41 4.37
CA TYR A 11 -11.54 -6.89 5.62
C TYR A 11 -10.01 -6.90 5.65
N ARG A 12 -9.43 -5.81 6.15
CA ARG A 12 -7.99 -5.64 6.32
C ARG A 12 -7.67 -5.19 7.74
N PRO A 13 -6.61 -5.73 8.36
CA PRO A 13 -6.09 -5.18 9.60
C PRO A 13 -5.33 -3.88 9.30
N ILE A 14 -5.73 -2.79 9.96
CA ILE A 14 -5.08 -1.47 9.87
C ILE A 14 -4.62 -1.08 11.27
N GLY A 15 -3.34 -0.71 11.39
CA GLY A 15 -2.76 -0.23 12.65
C GLY A 15 -3.10 1.24 12.91
N ASP A 16 -3.46 1.57 14.15
CA ASP A 16 -3.54 2.96 14.60
C ASP A 16 -2.18 3.51 15.06
N SER A 17 -2.14 4.77 15.49
CA SER A 17 -0.93 5.43 15.99
C SER A 17 -0.33 4.79 17.25
N LYS A 18 -1.09 3.94 17.95
CA LYS A 18 -0.66 3.18 19.13
C LYS A 18 -0.24 1.75 18.78
N GLY A 19 -0.31 1.37 17.50
CA GLY A 19 0.02 0.04 17.02
C GLY A 19 -1.08 -1.00 17.24
N GLN A 20 -2.28 -0.60 17.67
CA GLN A 20 -3.40 -1.52 17.78
C GLN A 20 -3.98 -1.78 16.38
N LEU A 21 -4.20 -3.06 16.05
CA LEU A 21 -4.79 -3.45 14.78
C LEU A 21 -6.31 -3.45 14.85
N HIS A 22 -6.94 -2.81 13.86
CA HIS A 22 -8.38 -2.75 13.71
C HIS A 22 -8.79 -3.37 12.39
N GLN A 23 -9.85 -4.18 12.38
CA GLN A 23 -10.44 -4.64 11.13
C GLN A 23 -11.18 -3.48 10.47
N ARG A 24 -10.90 -3.25 9.19
CA ARG A 24 -11.57 -2.24 8.36
C ARG A 24 -12.02 -2.89 7.06
N LEU A 25 -13.26 -2.63 6.68
CA LEU A 25 -13.76 -3.02 5.37
C LEU A 25 -13.13 -2.09 4.33
N CYS A 26 -12.59 -2.67 3.26
CA CYS A 26 -11.97 -1.94 2.17
C CYS A 26 -12.54 -2.43 0.85
N ALA A 27 -12.76 -1.50 -0.07
CA ALA A 27 -12.93 -1.78 -1.48
C ALA A 27 -11.55 -1.89 -2.15
N LEU A 28 -11.35 -2.95 -2.92
CA LEU A 28 -10.17 -3.22 -3.72
C LEU A 28 -10.58 -3.27 -5.19
N LYS A 29 -9.91 -2.44 -5.99
CA LYS A 29 -10.09 -2.35 -7.43
C LYS A 29 -8.74 -2.50 -8.11
N TRP A 30 -8.74 -2.96 -9.34
CA TRP A 30 -7.53 -2.95 -10.14
C TRP A 30 -7.83 -2.70 -11.61
N ALA A 31 -6.82 -2.20 -12.31
CA ALA A 31 -6.87 -1.97 -13.74
C ALA A 31 -5.51 -2.26 -14.36
N ASN A 32 -5.52 -2.69 -15.62
CA ASN A 32 -4.31 -2.66 -16.43
C ASN A 32 -4.05 -1.21 -16.86
N LEU A 33 -2.81 -0.77 -16.71
CA LEU A 33 -2.36 0.59 -16.93
C LEU A 33 -1.32 0.61 -18.04
N GLU A 34 -1.62 1.39 -19.07
CA GLU A 34 -0.66 1.80 -20.08
C GLU A 34 -0.11 3.15 -19.65
N LEU A 35 1.20 3.21 -19.42
CA LEU A 35 1.89 4.40 -18.97
C LEU A 35 2.73 4.97 -20.11
N HIS A 36 2.62 6.28 -20.33
CA HIS A 36 3.43 6.97 -21.32
C HIS A 36 4.92 6.73 -21.02
N GLN A 37 5.69 6.31 -22.04
CA GLN A 37 7.12 5.94 -21.95
C GLN A 37 7.45 4.68 -21.14
N ILE A 38 6.47 3.86 -20.75
CA ILE A 38 6.72 2.53 -20.19
C ILE A 38 6.18 1.49 -21.16
N GLU A 39 7.09 0.82 -21.87
CA GLU A 39 6.74 -0.16 -22.92
C GLU A 39 6.00 -1.39 -22.39
N LYS A 40 6.15 -1.70 -21.11
CA LYS A 40 5.54 -2.89 -20.50
C LYS A 40 4.34 -2.49 -19.65
N ALA A 41 3.19 -3.11 -19.92
CA ALA A 41 1.96 -2.97 -19.14
C ALA A 41 2.21 -3.14 -17.62
N ARG A 42 1.50 -2.35 -16.81
CA ARG A 42 1.54 -2.41 -15.35
C ARG A 42 0.13 -2.53 -14.80
N TRP A 43 0.02 -2.99 -13.57
CA TRP A 43 -1.26 -3.04 -12.88
C TRP A 43 -1.36 -1.89 -11.91
N LEU A 44 -2.51 -1.23 -11.90
CA LEU A 44 -2.95 -0.32 -10.85
C LEU A 44 -3.76 -1.14 -9.86
N VAL A 45 -3.44 -1.02 -8.58
CA VAL A 45 -4.24 -1.56 -7.48
C VAL A 45 -4.67 -0.40 -6.59
N ASP A 46 -5.97 -0.23 -6.42
CA ASP A 46 -6.58 0.83 -5.64
C ASP A 46 -7.29 0.20 -4.43
N LEU A 47 -6.92 0.64 -3.22
CA LEU A 47 -7.51 0.20 -1.96
C LEU A 47 -7.98 1.41 -1.17
N ALA A 48 -9.26 1.45 -0.83
CA ALA A 48 -9.86 2.51 -0.01
C ALA A 48 -11.03 1.95 0.82
N PRO A 49 -11.44 2.62 1.91
CA PRO A 49 -12.74 2.37 2.52
C PRO A 49 -13.86 2.47 1.46
N PRO A 50 -14.89 1.60 1.50
CA PRO A 50 -16.00 1.67 0.54
C PRO A 50 -16.82 2.96 0.72
N ASP A 51 -16.94 3.42 1.96
CA ASP A 51 -17.64 4.65 2.33
C ASP A 51 -16.69 5.61 3.04
N ALA A 52 -16.87 6.92 2.81
CA ALA A 52 -16.17 7.93 3.57
C ALA A 52 -16.68 7.91 5.02
N VAL A 53 -15.75 7.81 5.98
CA VAL A 53 -16.07 7.98 7.40
C VAL A 53 -16.12 9.49 7.68
N ALA A 54 -17.22 9.96 8.27
CA ALA A 54 -17.36 11.36 8.64
C ALA A 54 -16.21 11.79 9.57
N ASP A 55 -15.66 12.98 9.35
CA ASP A 55 -14.55 13.57 10.11
C ASP A 55 -13.19 12.84 10.01
N GLU A 56 -13.04 11.87 9.08
CA GLU A 56 -11.77 11.22 8.78
C GLU A 56 -11.39 11.38 7.30
N SER A 57 -10.17 11.83 7.03
CA SER A 57 -9.60 11.75 5.67
C SER A 57 -9.42 10.28 5.30
N PRO A 58 -10.10 9.74 4.27
CA PRO A 58 -10.04 8.32 3.97
C PRO A 58 -8.62 7.95 3.54
N THR A 59 -8.03 6.98 4.25
CA THR A 59 -6.73 6.41 3.85
C THR A 59 -6.94 5.62 2.57
N ARG A 60 -6.32 6.07 1.48
CA ARG A 60 -6.37 5.42 0.17
C ARG A 60 -4.97 5.06 -0.29
N TRP A 61 -4.79 3.85 -0.78
CA TRP A 61 -3.57 3.42 -1.46
C TRP A 61 -3.86 3.22 -2.94
N CYS A 62 -3.00 3.82 -3.76
CA CYS A 62 -3.01 3.69 -5.21
C CYS A 62 -1.61 3.18 -5.61
N LEU A 63 -1.51 1.89 -5.90
CA LEU A 63 -0.26 1.17 -6.09
C LEU A 63 -0.09 0.81 -7.56
N ILE A 64 1.04 1.18 -8.16
CA ILE A 64 1.42 0.70 -9.49
C ILE A 64 2.41 -0.44 -9.31
N THR A 65 2.09 -1.60 -9.89
CA THR A 65 2.84 -2.84 -9.68
C THR A 65 3.11 -3.58 -10.99
N ASN A 66 4.20 -4.35 -11.00
CA ASN A 66 4.51 -5.33 -12.05
C ASN A 66 3.97 -6.73 -11.72
N VAL A 67 3.47 -6.97 -10.50
CA VAL A 67 2.73 -8.18 -10.13
C VAL A 67 1.48 -8.25 -10.99
N ARG A 68 1.21 -9.41 -11.59
CA ARG A 68 0.05 -9.59 -12.46
C ARG A 68 -1.21 -9.66 -11.62
N VAL A 69 -2.27 -8.93 -11.99
CA VAL A 69 -3.53 -8.92 -11.24
C VAL A 69 -4.68 -9.42 -12.12
N SER A 70 -5.09 -10.67 -11.93
CA SER A 70 -6.24 -11.29 -12.62
C SER A 70 -7.33 -11.78 -11.68
N THR A 71 -7.01 -11.98 -10.40
CA THR A 71 -7.93 -12.45 -9.37
C THR A 71 -7.90 -11.51 -8.16
N LEU A 72 -8.87 -11.68 -7.26
CA LEU A 72 -8.86 -11.00 -5.96
C LEU A 72 -7.57 -11.29 -5.16
N ALA A 73 -7.12 -12.54 -5.15
CA ALA A 73 -5.89 -12.91 -4.45
C ALA A 73 -4.66 -12.19 -5.04
N ASP A 74 -4.60 -12.11 -6.37
CA ASP A 74 -3.54 -11.37 -7.07
C ASP A 74 -3.57 -9.87 -6.74
N GLY A 75 -4.76 -9.29 -6.55
CA GLY A 75 -4.91 -7.87 -6.19
C GLY A 75 -4.49 -7.58 -4.74
N VAL A 76 -4.60 -8.57 -3.87
CA VAL A 76 -4.19 -8.48 -2.46
C VAL A 76 -2.67 -8.53 -2.31
N GLU A 77 -1.97 -9.31 -3.13
CA GLU A 77 -0.51 -9.48 -3.02
C GLU A 77 0.28 -8.15 -3.06
N PRO A 78 0.05 -7.21 -4.00
CA PRO A 78 0.72 -5.90 -4.02
C PRO A 78 0.48 -5.09 -2.75
N VAL A 79 -0.73 -5.18 -2.18
CA VAL A 79 -1.09 -4.50 -0.93
C VAL A 79 -0.29 -5.10 0.22
N ASP A 80 -0.20 -6.42 0.30
CA ASP A 80 0.55 -7.14 1.34
C ASP A 80 2.04 -6.80 1.28
N ILE A 81 2.64 -6.85 0.08
CA ILE A 81 4.03 -6.42 -0.16
C ILE A 81 4.23 -4.98 0.34
N TYR A 82 3.31 -4.07 -0.01
CA TYR A 82 3.44 -2.67 0.36
C TYR A 82 3.31 -2.44 1.88
N THR A 83 2.57 -3.29 2.61
CA THR A 83 2.47 -3.18 4.07
C THR A 83 3.81 -3.36 4.79
N HIS A 84 4.78 -4.03 4.17
CA HIS A 84 6.12 -4.20 4.73
C HIS A 84 7.00 -2.93 4.60
N ARG A 85 6.66 -1.98 3.72
CA ARG A 85 7.47 -0.78 3.43
C ARG A 85 7.86 -0.01 4.70
N TRP A 86 6.93 0.14 5.64
CA TRP A 86 7.18 0.88 6.87
C TRP A 86 8.27 0.20 7.72
N ARG A 87 8.12 -1.08 8.02
CA ARG A 87 9.10 -1.82 8.85
C ARG A 87 10.46 -1.92 8.18
N THR A 88 10.49 -2.11 6.87
CA THR A 88 11.78 -2.26 6.16
C THR A 88 12.53 -0.95 6.02
N CYS A 89 11.84 0.18 5.84
CA CYS A 89 12.48 1.46 5.57
C CYS A 89 12.52 2.37 6.80
N GLU A 90 11.39 2.63 7.43
CA GLU A 90 11.29 3.61 8.53
C GLU A 90 11.95 3.09 9.80
N ASP A 91 11.67 1.83 10.19
CA ASP A 91 12.30 1.25 11.39
C ASP A 91 13.82 1.10 11.18
N PHE A 92 14.26 0.74 9.98
CA PHE A 92 15.68 0.70 9.64
C PHE A 92 16.35 2.07 9.79
N HIS A 93 15.76 3.13 9.21
CA HIS A 93 16.29 4.49 9.36
C HIS A 93 16.24 4.97 10.81
N LYS A 94 15.20 4.63 11.58
CA LYS A 94 15.12 4.94 13.01
C LYS A 94 16.23 4.24 13.79
N CYS A 95 16.52 2.97 13.49
CA CYS A 95 17.64 2.24 14.08
C CYS A 95 18.98 2.91 13.75
N LEU A 96 19.22 3.32 12.50
CA LEU A 96 20.46 4.01 12.13
C LEU A 96 20.62 5.36 12.84
N LYS A 97 19.56 6.16 12.87
CA LYS A 97 19.58 7.52 13.43
C LYS A 97 19.61 7.51 14.95
N THR A 98 18.58 6.93 15.58
CA THR A 98 18.42 6.94 17.03
C THR A 98 19.22 5.84 17.71
N GLY A 99 19.26 4.64 17.13
CA GLY A 99 19.94 3.48 17.72
C GLY A 99 21.46 3.55 17.55
N CYS A 100 21.94 3.71 16.32
CA CYS A 100 23.37 3.75 16.02
C CYS A 100 23.99 5.16 16.13
N GLY A 101 23.16 6.18 16.31
CA GLY A 101 23.60 7.58 16.45
C GLY A 101 24.30 8.09 15.21
N ILE A 102 23.95 7.63 14.00
CA ILE A 102 24.75 7.95 12.80
C ILE A 102 24.85 9.46 12.55
N GLU A 103 23.82 10.22 12.94
CA GLU A 103 23.77 11.68 12.80
C GLU A 103 24.64 12.43 13.83
N SER A 104 25.10 11.78 14.91
CA SER A 104 25.98 12.39 15.92
C SER A 104 27.46 12.06 15.70
N ARG A 105 27.79 11.21 14.71
CA ARG A 105 29.17 10.83 14.41
C ARG A 105 29.87 11.95 13.63
N HIS A 106 30.99 12.41 14.16
CA HIS A 106 31.90 13.32 13.49
C HIS A 106 33.14 12.51 13.13
N PHE A 107 33.52 12.52 11.85
CA PHE A 107 34.76 11.90 11.39
C PHE A 107 35.77 13.04 11.18
N ASP A 108 36.91 12.95 11.86
CA ASP A 108 38.02 13.88 11.75
C ASP A 108 38.74 13.77 10.39
#